data_AF-A0AAV7LZD2-F1
#
_entry.id   AF-A0AAV7LZD2-F1
#
_cell.length_a   1.000
_cell.length_b   1.000
_cell.length_c   1.000
_cell.angle_alpha   90.00
_cell.angle_beta   90.00
_cell.angle_gamma   90.00
#
_symmetry.space_group_name_H-M   'P 1'
#
loop_
_entity.id
_entity.type
_entity.pdbx_description
1 polymer ?
#
loop_
_entity_poly.entity_id
_entity_poly.type
_entity_poly.pdbx_seq_one_letter_code
_entity_poly.pdbx_strand_id
1 'polypeptide(L)'
;MLLLRVAVVGALRRGVGLGRADRALREEGTGAQKRSRNSSEGQRIETQGRRDGQRVDTLEQTRDAQEEEMDCHRRELLILHDKNLELQYQLEDLENRSRCSNIRNKSVPSQAVTGKLEDFVEHLFRHVALDRKDQTLVLDRMHRVGHRPY
;
A
#
# COMPACT_ATOMS: atom_id res chain seq x y z
N MET A 1 -56.34 -34.86 -84.61
CA MET A 1 -56.73 -33.66 -85.36
C MET A 1 -55.49 -33.06 -86.03
N LEU A 2 -55.41 -33.22 -87.35
CA LEU A 2 -54.91 -32.30 -88.39
C LEU A 2 -54.86 -30.82 -87.95
N LEU A 3 -53.87 -29.96 -88.25
CA LEU A 3 -53.10 -29.64 -89.49
C LEU A 3 -51.80 -28.86 -89.09
N LEU A 4 -50.62 -29.08 -89.71
CA LEU A 4 -50.08 -28.40 -90.93
C LEU A 4 -49.74 -26.90 -90.67
N ARG A 5 -48.65 -26.25 -91.11
CA ARG A 5 -47.42 -26.53 -91.87
C ARG A 5 -46.60 -25.22 -91.91
N VAL A 6 -45.36 -25.31 -92.40
CA VAL A 6 -44.55 -24.27 -93.08
C VAL A 6 -43.52 -23.49 -92.24
N ALA A 7 -42.27 -23.68 -92.65
CA ALA A 7 -41.07 -22.92 -92.34
C ALA A 7 -40.95 -21.65 -93.20
N VAL A 8 -40.34 -20.58 -92.69
CA VAL A 8 -39.61 -19.61 -93.54
C VAL A 8 -38.38 -19.08 -92.80
N VAL A 9 -37.24 -19.24 -93.47
CA VAL A 9 -35.93 -18.64 -93.22
C VAL A 9 -36.00 -17.13 -93.52
N GLY A 10 -35.41 -16.31 -92.65
CA GLY A 10 -35.32 -14.86 -92.92
C GLY A 10 -34.46 -14.13 -91.90
N ALA A 11 -33.14 -14.29 -92.01
CA ALA A 11 -32.18 -13.42 -91.36
C ALA A 11 -32.29 -12.00 -91.93
N LEU A 12 -32.37 -10.97 -91.08
CA LEU A 12 -31.82 -9.63 -91.35
C LEU A 12 -31.81 -8.74 -90.09
N ARG A 13 -30.57 -8.46 -89.67
CA ARG A 13 -30.04 -7.23 -89.06
C ARG A 13 -30.53 -6.74 -87.68
N ARG A 14 -29.55 -6.85 -86.76
CA ARG A 14 -28.98 -5.78 -85.92
C ARG A 14 -29.97 -4.99 -85.05
N GLY A 15 -30.09 -5.43 -83.80
CA GLY A 15 -30.50 -4.62 -82.66
C GLY A 15 -29.57 -4.92 -81.49
N VAL A 16 -28.77 -3.94 -81.11
CA VAL A 16 -27.81 -3.95 -80.01
C VAL A 16 -28.51 -4.27 -78.70
N GLY A 17 -28.03 -5.28 -77.97
CA GLY A 17 -28.52 -5.66 -76.64
C GLY A 17 -27.36 -6.07 -75.75
N LEU A 18 -26.69 -5.08 -75.18
CA LEU A 18 -25.74 -5.21 -74.08
C LEU A 18 -26.42 -5.93 -72.91
N GLY A 19 -25.83 -7.03 -72.43
CA GLY A 19 -26.41 -7.68 -71.25
C GLY A 19 -25.79 -9.00 -70.81
N ARG A 20 -24.53 -9.33 -71.15
CA ARG A 20 -23.81 -10.46 -70.54
C ARG A 20 -22.30 -10.22 -70.55
N ALA A 21 -21.83 -9.32 -69.70
CA ALA A 21 -20.39 -9.19 -69.43
C ALA A 21 -20.05 -8.70 -68.00
N ASP A 22 -21.00 -8.65 -67.06
CA ASP A 22 -20.76 -8.07 -65.72
C ASP A 22 -20.66 -9.09 -64.57
N ARG A 23 -20.63 -10.40 -64.86
CA ARG A 23 -20.50 -11.42 -63.80
C ARG A 23 -19.09 -11.99 -63.60
N ALA A 24 -18.15 -11.73 -64.50
CA ALA A 24 -16.78 -12.25 -64.35
C ALA A 24 -15.79 -11.26 -63.70
N LEU A 25 -16.09 -9.94 -63.67
CA LEU A 25 -15.19 -8.93 -63.09
C LEU A 25 -15.52 -8.55 -61.63
N ARG A 26 -16.59 -9.10 -61.03
CA ARG A 26 -16.93 -8.85 -59.60
C ARG A 26 -16.27 -9.81 -58.61
N GLU A 27 -15.77 -10.95 -59.06
CA GLU A 27 -15.13 -11.93 -58.16
C GLU A 27 -13.62 -11.69 -57.97
N GLU A 28 -12.93 -11.14 -58.95
CA GLU A 28 -11.49 -10.81 -58.80
C GLU A 28 -11.25 -9.55 -57.95
N GLY A 29 -12.13 -8.55 -58.01
CA GLY A 29 -12.04 -7.34 -57.18
C GLY A 29 -12.35 -7.57 -55.70
N THR A 30 -13.26 -8.50 -55.38
CA THR A 30 -13.64 -8.78 -53.97
C THR A 30 -12.66 -9.71 -53.27
N GLY A 31 -11.98 -10.60 -54.00
CA GLY A 31 -10.91 -11.46 -53.47
C GLY A 31 -9.66 -10.69 -53.05
N ALA A 32 -9.20 -9.74 -53.87
CA ALA A 32 -8.06 -8.89 -53.55
C ALA A 32 -8.36 -7.95 -52.36
N GLN A 33 -9.58 -7.40 -52.32
CA GLN A 33 -10.02 -6.51 -51.25
C GLN A 33 -10.26 -7.26 -49.91
N LYS A 34 -10.71 -8.53 -49.95
CA LYS A 34 -10.78 -9.40 -48.75
C LYS A 34 -9.40 -9.82 -48.25
N ARG A 35 -8.46 -10.17 -49.14
CA ARG A 35 -7.08 -10.51 -48.74
C ARG A 35 -6.34 -9.30 -48.16
N SER A 36 -6.54 -8.11 -48.72
CA SER A 36 -6.00 -6.85 -48.19
C SER A 36 -6.61 -6.48 -46.82
N ARG A 37 -7.92 -6.64 -46.64
CA ARG A 37 -8.59 -6.42 -45.33
C ARG A 37 -8.10 -7.40 -44.27
N ASN A 38 -8.03 -8.69 -44.58
CA ASN A 38 -7.54 -9.71 -43.65
C ASN A 38 -6.06 -9.49 -43.30
N SER A 39 -5.24 -9.04 -44.26
CA SER A 39 -3.84 -8.67 -43.99
C SER A 39 -3.72 -7.44 -43.09
N SER A 40 -4.61 -6.44 -43.26
CA SER A 40 -4.61 -5.24 -42.41
C SER A 40 -5.15 -5.51 -41.01
N GLU A 41 -6.10 -6.44 -40.86
CA GLU A 41 -6.58 -6.90 -39.56
C GLU A 41 -5.53 -7.74 -38.83
N GLY A 42 -4.83 -8.65 -39.53
CA GLY A 42 -3.71 -9.41 -38.97
C GLY A 42 -2.59 -8.49 -38.45
N GLN A 43 -2.19 -7.48 -39.23
CA GLN A 43 -1.20 -6.49 -38.80
C GLN A 43 -1.68 -5.65 -37.59
N ARG A 44 -2.98 -5.34 -37.51
CA ARG A 44 -3.55 -4.64 -36.34
C ARG A 44 -3.53 -5.52 -35.09
N ILE A 45 -3.86 -6.80 -35.23
CA ILE A 45 -3.83 -7.76 -34.11
C ILE A 45 -2.39 -7.97 -33.63
N GLU A 46 -1.42 -8.12 -34.54
CA GLU A 46 -0.01 -8.26 -34.19
C GLU A 46 0.56 -7.02 -33.50
N THR A 47 0.22 -5.82 -33.98
CA THR A 47 0.68 -4.57 -33.36
C THR A 47 0.01 -4.34 -32.01
N GLN A 48 -1.27 -4.67 -31.87
CA GLN A 48 -1.98 -4.61 -30.60
C GLN A 48 -1.40 -5.63 -29.60
N GLY A 49 -1.18 -6.88 -30.02
CA GLY A 49 -0.59 -7.92 -29.18
C GLY A 49 0.82 -7.58 -28.71
N ARG A 50 1.65 -6.95 -29.56
CA ARG A 50 2.96 -6.43 -29.15
C ARG A 50 2.85 -5.31 -28.10
N ARG A 51 1.90 -4.38 -28.28
CA ARG A 51 1.68 -3.30 -27.31
C ARG A 51 1.19 -3.82 -25.97
N ASP A 52 0.24 -4.75 -25.99
CA ASP A 52 -0.28 -5.34 -24.77
C ASP A 52 0.76 -6.21 -24.06
N GLY A 53 1.60 -6.95 -24.81
CA GLY A 53 2.76 -7.65 -24.26
C GLY A 53 3.74 -6.71 -23.54
N GLN A 54 4.15 -5.62 -24.20
CA GLN A 54 5.03 -4.62 -23.57
C GLN A 54 4.43 -4.00 -22.30
N ARG A 55 3.11 -3.79 -22.27
CA ARG A 55 2.42 -3.28 -21.09
C ARG A 55 2.42 -4.29 -19.95
N VAL A 56 2.19 -5.57 -20.25
CA VAL A 56 2.26 -6.65 -19.25
C VAL A 56 3.68 -6.75 -18.69
N ASP A 57 4.70 -6.79 -19.54
CA ASP A 57 6.11 -6.85 -19.10
C ASP A 57 6.47 -5.67 -18.19
N THR A 58 6.00 -4.45 -18.54
CA THR A 58 6.21 -3.26 -17.70
C THR A 58 5.50 -3.39 -16.35
N LEU A 59 4.26 -3.88 -16.33
CA LEU A 59 3.50 -4.06 -15.10
C LEU A 59 4.12 -5.12 -14.19
N GLU A 60 4.59 -6.24 -14.76
CA GLU A 60 5.30 -7.28 -14.02
C GLU A 60 6.58 -6.74 -13.39
N GLN A 61 7.40 -5.99 -14.14
CA GLN A 61 8.60 -5.34 -13.59
C GLN A 61 8.27 -4.35 -12.46
N THR A 62 7.21 -3.55 -12.61
CA THR A 62 6.81 -2.62 -11.55
C THR A 62 6.28 -3.34 -10.31
N ARG A 63 5.58 -4.47 -10.49
CA ARG A 63 5.08 -5.28 -9.40
C ARG A 63 6.24 -5.90 -8.63
N ASP A 64 7.20 -6.51 -9.31
CA ASP A 64 8.35 -7.14 -8.69
C ASP A 64 9.17 -6.12 -7.88
N ALA A 65 9.40 -4.93 -8.45
CA ALA A 65 10.08 -3.84 -7.75
C ALA A 65 9.31 -3.37 -6.50
N GLN A 66 7.98 -3.30 -6.56
CA GLN A 66 7.14 -2.94 -5.40
C GLN A 66 7.13 -4.03 -4.34
N GLU A 67 7.12 -5.32 -4.72
CA GLU A 67 7.21 -6.44 -3.78
C GLU A 67 8.56 -6.41 -3.04
N GLU A 68 9.66 -6.16 -3.74
CA GLU A 68 10.98 -5.99 -3.13
C GLU A 68 11.03 -4.80 -2.17
N GLU A 69 10.45 -3.66 -2.55
CA GLU A 69 10.38 -2.47 -1.70
C GLU A 69 9.57 -2.75 -0.42
N MET A 70 8.41 -3.40 -0.56
CA MET A 70 7.58 -3.79 0.58
C MET A 70 8.29 -4.74 1.54
N ASP A 71 9.05 -5.69 1.01
CA ASP A 71 9.87 -6.60 1.82
C ASP A 71 11.03 -5.89 2.52
N CYS A 72 11.59 -4.83 1.92
CA CYS A 72 12.57 -3.98 2.56
C CYS A 72 11.94 -3.21 3.73
N HIS A 73 10.83 -2.51 3.48
CA HIS A 73 10.09 -1.75 4.51
C HIS A 73 9.66 -2.65 5.67
N ARG A 74 9.20 -3.87 5.37
CA ARG A 74 8.83 -4.85 6.41
C ARG A 74 10.01 -5.21 7.31
N ARG A 75 11.20 -5.41 6.73
CA ARG A 75 12.42 -5.69 7.49
C ARG A 75 12.85 -4.49 8.34
N GLU A 76 12.79 -3.29 7.78
CA GLU A 76 13.10 -2.06 8.53
C GLU A 76 12.15 -1.85 9.71
N LEU A 77 10.84 -2.07 9.52
CA LEU A 77 9.86 -1.99 10.60
C LEU A 77 10.15 -2.97 11.74
N LEU A 78 10.56 -4.19 11.42
CA LEU A 78 10.94 -5.19 12.44
C LEU A 78 12.17 -4.71 13.23
N ILE A 79 13.21 -4.22 12.54
CA ILE A 79 14.41 -3.70 13.18
C ILE A 79 14.07 -2.50 14.10
N LEU A 80 13.23 -1.58 13.61
CA LEU A 80 12.82 -0.41 14.39
C LEU A 80 11.95 -0.81 15.60
N HIS A 81 11.08 -1.80 15.44
CA HIS A 81 10.28 -2.34 16.53
C HIS A 81 11.16 -2.94 17.63
N ASP A 82 12.15 -3.76 17.27
CA ASP A 82 13.06 -4.37 18.23
C ASP A 82 13.90 -3.32 18.97
N LYS A 83 14.40 -2.31 18.26
CA LYS A 83 15.08 -1.16 18.88
C LYS A 83 14.17 -0.38 19.83
N ASN A 84 12.89 -0.23 19.48
CA ASN A 84 11.94 0.46 20.33
C ASN A 84 11.72 -0.30 21.64
N LEU A 85 11.55 -1.63 21.56
CA LEU A 85 11.44 -2.48 22.74
C LEU A 85 12.69 -2.42 23.61
N GLU A 86 13.88 -2.49 23.00
CA GLU A 86 15.14 -2.38 23.73
C GLU A 86 15.24 -1.05 24.50
N LEU A 87 14.92 0.07 23.84
CA LEU A 87 14.93 1.39 24.46
C LEU A 87 13.88 1.51 25.59
N GLN A 88 12.71 0.89 25.43
CA GLN A 88 11.70 0.85 26.50
C GLN A 88 12.23 0.12 27.74
N TYR A 89 12.87 -1.03 27.58
CA TYR A 89 13.48 -1.75 28.69
C TYR A 89 14.61 -0.97 29.35
N GLN A 90 15.44 -0.27 28.57
CA GLN A 90 16.49 0.59 29.10
C GLN A 90 15.91 1.77 29.90
N LEU A 91 14.83 2.38 29.42
CA LEU A 91 14.14 3.44 30.15
C LEU A 91 13.56 2.93 31.47
N GLU A 92 12.92 1.74 31.46
CA GLU A 92 12.39 1.13 32.67
C GLU A 92 13.52 0.82 33.69
N ASP A 93 14.64 0.25 33.24
CA ASP A 93 15.81 0.01 34.11
C ASP A 93 16.35 1.31 34.71
N LEU A 94 16.53 2.34 33.88
CA LEU A 94 17.01 3.65 34.35
C LEU A 94 16.04 4.31 35.32
N GLU A 95 14.73 4.23 35.08
CA GLU A 95 13.72 4.73 36.01
C GLU A 95 13.75 3.98 37.34
N ASN A 96 13.86 2.65 37.30
CA ASN A 96 13.94 1.82 38.50
C ASN A 96 15.21 2.12 39.31
N ARG A 97 16.36 2.25 38.65
CA ARG A 97 17.63 2.62 39.28
C ARG A 97 17.60 4.03 39.85
N SER A 98 17.01 4.99 39.12
CA SER A 98 16.85 6.37 39.58
C SER A 98 15.90 6.48 40.77
N ARG A 99 14.85 5.65 40.84
CA ARG A 99 13.85 5.67 41.90
C ARG A 99 14.16 4.73 43.06
N CYS A 100 15.22 3.93 42.98
CA CYS A 100 15.57 2.93 44.01
C CYS A 100 15.77 3.56 45.41
N SER A 101 16.27 4.80 45.47
CA SER A 101 16.44 5.56 46.72
C SER A 101 15.23 6.42 47.09
N ASN A 102 14.20 6.46 46.24
CA ASN A 102 13.06 7.37 46.41
C ASN A 102 11.95 6.69 47.20
N ILE A 103 11.55 7.31 48.31
CA ILE A 103 10.41 6.86 49.12
C ILE A 103 9.21 7.75 48.82
N ARG A 104 8.08 7.14 48.46
CA ARG A 104 6.81 7.85 48.22
C ARG A 104 5.87 7.70 49.40
N ASN A 105 5.63 8.78 50.13
CA ASN A 105 4.60 8.83 51.16
C ASN A 105 3.27 9.36 50.58
N LYS A 106 2.20 8.56 50.65
CA LYS A 106 0.89 8.87 50.05
C LYS A 106 -0.08 9.59 51.00
N SER A 107 0.21 9.62 52.30
CA SER A 107 -0.77 10.04 53.32
C SER A 107 -0.30 11.23 54.15
N VAL A 108 0.63 12.04 53.64
CA VAL A 108 1.06 13.27 54.31
C VAL A 108 -0.04 14.33 54.16
N PRO A 109 -0.75 14.71 55.24
CA PRO A 109 -1.84 15.66 55.14
C PRO A 109 -1.34 16.97 54.52
N SER A 110 -2.12 17.57 53.63
CA SER A 110 -1.79 18.86 52.99
C SER A 110 -1.65 19.99 54.02
N GLN A 111 -2.40 19.89 55.12
CA GLN A 111 -2.47 20.87 56.20
C GLN A 111 -1.46 20.62 57.34
N ALA A 112 -0.91 19.39 57.45
CA ALA A 112 0.02 19.03 58.54
C ALA A 112 1.39 19.72 58.43
N VAL A 113 1.64 20.41 57.32
CA VAL A 113 2.89 21.08 57.03
C VAL A 113 2.58 22.53 56.70
N THR A 114 2.27 23.31 57.73
CA THR A 114 2.38 24.78 57.68
C THR A 114 3.85 25.23 57.71
N GLY A 115 4.80 24.30 57.93
CA GLY A 115 6.25 24.51 57.93
C GLY A 115 6.99 23.88 56.73
N LYS A 116 8.27 23.56 56.88
CA LYS A 116 9.09 22.88 55.88
C LYS A 116 8.79 21.37 55.90
N LEU A 117 8.73 20.72 54.73
CA LEU A 117 8.38 19.29 54.62
C LEU A 117 9.45 18.40 55.28
N GLU A 118 10.68 18.91 55.33
CA GLU A 118 11.87 18.34 55.96
C GLU A 118 11.65 18.06 57.45
N ASP A 119 11.05 19.01 58.17
CA ASP A 119 10.81 18.91 59.62
C ASP A 119 9.86 17.74 59.94
N PHE A 120 8.85 17.53 59.10
CA PHE A 120 7.90 16.42 59.25
C PHE A 120 8.60 15.05 59.08
N VAL A 121 9.47 14.94 58.07
CA VAL A 121 10.18 13.68 57.79
C VAL A 121 11.22 13.38 58.87
N GLU A 122 11.94 14.38 59.37
CA GLU A 122 12.84 14.19 60.51
C GLU A 122 12.09 13.70 61.75
N HIS A 123 10.94 14.29 62.04
CA HIS A 123 10.13 13.88 63.18
C HIS A 123 9.63 12.43 63.03
N LEU A 124 9.14 12.08 61.84
CA LEU A 124 8.72 10.72 61.50
C LEU A 124 9.89 9.73 61.61
N PHE A 125 11.06 10.09 61.09
CA PHE A 125 12.24 9.24 61.13
C PHE A 125 12.66 8.95 62.58
N ARG A 126 12.63 9.94 63.48
CA ARG A 126 12.90 9.72 64.92
C ARG A 126 11.88 8.80 65.60
N HIS A 127 10.63 8.77 65.12
CA HIS A 127 9.59 7.91 65.68
C HIS A 127 9.65 6.47 65.14
N VAL A 128 10.12 6.29 63.90
CA VAL A 128 10.11 4.99 63.21
C VAL A 128 11.48 4.30 63.28
N ALA A 129 12.57 5.05 63.26
CA ALA A 129 13.90 4.49 63.41
C ALA A 129 14.05 3.93 64.83
N LEU A 130 14.16 2.60 64.92
CA LEU A 130 14.39 1.86 66.16
C LEU A 130 15.68 2.32 66.83
N ASP A 131 15.61 3.32 67.72
CA ASP A 131 16.54 3.72 68.80
C ASP A 131 18.06 3.62 68.54
N ARG A 132 18.47 3.58 67.27
CA ARG A 132 19.86 3.50 66.85
C ARG A 132 20.41 4.91 66.84
N LYS A 133 21.13 5.22 67.92
CA LYS A 133 21.70 6.55 68.22
C LYS A 133 22.62 7.12 67.13
N ASP A 134 23.02 6.33 66.14
CA ASP A 134 24.00 6.69 65.11
C ASP A 134 23.41 6.83 63.69
N GLN A 135 22.08 6.85 63.52
CA GLN A 135 21.47 6.99 62.20
C GLN A 135 21.27 8.47 61.82
N THR A 136 22.06 8.94 60.86
CA THR A 136 21.86 10.24 60.19
C THR A 136 20.98 10.08 58.95
N LEU A 137 19.88 10.83 58.90
CA LEU A 137 19.05 10.95 57.71
C LEU A 137 19.66 12.01 56.79
N VAL A 138 20.00 11.62 55.56
CA VAL A 138 20.44 12.55 54.52
C VAL A 138 19.38 12.57 53.42
N LEU A 139 18.77 13.73 53.21
CA LEU A 139 17.77 13.96 52.16
C LEU A 139 18.41 14.79 51.04
N ASP A 140 18.46 14.25 49.81
CA ASP A 140 18.94 15.01 48.64
C ASP A 140 17.86 15.98 48.13
N ARG A 141 16.65 15.47 47.87
CA ARG A 141 15.51 16.25 47.40
C ARG A 141 14.20 15.73 47.97
N MET A 142 13.28 16.65 48.25
CA MET A 142 11.93 16.30 48.66
C MET A 142 10.91 17.28 48.09
N HIS A 143 9.78 16.77 47.62
CA HIS A 143 8.71 17.57 47.03
C HIS A 143 7.38 16.81 47.08
N ARG A 144 6.28 17.55 46.94
CA ARG A 144 4.96 16.95 46.72
C ARG A 144 4.75 16.68 45.24
N VAL A 145 4.43 15.44 44.88
CA VAL A 145 4.12 15.06 43.50
C VAL A 145 2.79 15.70 43.08
N GLY A 146 2.78 16.41 41.96
CA GLY A 146 1.57 17.01 41.39
C GLY A 146 1.33 18.49 41.73
N HIS A 147 2.11 19.08 42.64
CA HIS A 147 2.18 20.54 42.74
C HIS A 147 3.24 21.05 41.76
N ARG A 148 2.79 21.68 40.66
CA ARG A 148 3.68 22.47 39.81
C ARG A 148 4.23 23.64 40.65
N PRO A 149 5.55 23.86 40.70
CA PRO A 149 6.07 25.11 41.22
C PRO A 149 5.64 26.21 40.22
N TYR A 150 4.88 27.18 40.70
CA TYR A 150 4.71 28.49 40.05
C TYR A 150 5.68 29.47 40.70
#